data_AF-A0A1I7GQS3-F1
#
_entry.id   AF-A0A1I7GQS3-F1
#
_cell.length_a   1.000
_cell.length_b   1.000
_cell.length_c   1.000
_cell.angle_alpha   90.00
_cell.angle_beta   90.00
_cell.angle_gamma   90.00
#
_symmetry.space_group_name_H-M   'P 1'
#
loop_
_entity.id
_entity.type
_entity.pdbx_description
1 polymer ?
#
loop_
_entity_poly.entity_id
_entity_poly.type
_entity_poly.pdbx_seq_one_letter_code
_entity_poly.pdbx_strand_id
1 'polypeptide(L)'
;MSARVNEVYERFSPRIEDYSIDESFLDLTDVRQADRMPLARDMRATVQAWTGIPNCVGIGPTKTLAKLANHVAKKVPELEGVCDLTDPVQYAHWMARIEPGEIWGSLRVRLGHLSMAVLGFVIRVAAGTRPLGMPASE
;
A
#
# COMPACT_ATOMS: atom_id res chain seq x y z
N MET A 1 0.42 -15.26 -5.29
CA MET A 1 1.04 -14.01 -5.79
C MET A 1 1.83 -14.35 -7.04
N SER A 2 1.88 -13.47 -8.04
CA SER A 2 2.84 -13.63 -9.14
C SER A 2 4.25 -13.65 -8.54
N ALA A 3 5.02 -14.72 -8.73
CA ALA A 3 6.42 -14.81 -8.25
C ALA A 3 7.24 -13.55 -8.59
N ARG A 4 6.92 -12.93 -9.73
CA ARG A 4 7.56 -11.72 -10.25
C ARG A 4 7.36 -10.47 -9.38
N VAL A 5 6.25 -10.39 -8.63
CA VAL A 5 6.00 -9.25 -7.72
C VAL A 5 6.83 -9.41 -6.44
N ASN A 6 6.91 -10.63 -5.91
CA ASN A 6 7.73 -10.91 -4.73
C ASN A 6 9.23 -10.70 -5.02
N GLU A 7 9.70 -11.10 -6.20
CA GLU A 7 11.09 -10.80 -6.66
C GLU A 7 11.41 -9.30 -6.67
N VAL A 8 10.40 -8.44 -6.91
CA VAL A 8 10.59 -6.99 -6.82
C VAL A 8 10.67 -6.58 -5.35
N TYR A 9 9.75 -7.05 -4.51
CA TYR A 9 9.71 -6.70 -3.08
C TYR A 9 10.97 -7.07 -2.30
N GLU A 10 11.60 -8.21 -2.63
CA GLU A 10 12.85 -8.66 -1.99
C GLU A 10 13.99 -7.64 -2.13
N ARG A 11 13.90 -6.72 -3.10
CA ARG A 11 14.85 -5.61 -3.30
C ARG A 11 14.63 -4.44 -2.34
N PHE A 12 13.42 -4.30 -1.81
CA PHE A 12 13.01 -3.17 -0.96
C PHE A 12 12.95 -3.53 0.52
N SER A 13 12.68 -4.80 0.84
CA SER A 13 12.77 -5.29 2.23
C SER A 13 13.12 -6.78 2.26
N PRO A 14 14.04 -7.20 3.14
CA PRO A 14 14.33 -8.62 3.37
C PRO A 14 13.24 -9.33 4.18
N ARG A 15 12.30 -8.57 4.78
CA ARG A 15 11.26 -9.09 5.68
C ARG A 15 9.89 -8.85 5.05
N ILE A 16 9.40 -9.85 4.33
CA ILE A 16 8.12 -9.84 3.61
C ILE A 16 7.20 -10.90 4.19
N GLU A 17 5.96 -10.53 4.43
CA GLU A 17 4.87 -11.44 4.80
C GLU A 17 3.80 -11.42 3.72
N ASP A 18 3.61 -12.54 3.03
CA ASP A 18 2.52 -12.72 2.09
C ASP A 18 1.20 -12.95 2.84
N TYR A 19 0.25 -12.04 2.67
CA TYR A 19 -1.06 -12.12 3.35
C TYR A 19 -2.14 -12.73 2.46
N SER A 20 -2.13 -12.41 1.16
CA SER A 20 -3.04 -12.99 0.18
C SER A 20 -2.40 -13.03 -1.21
N ILE A 21 -3.14 -13.45 -2.24
CA ILE A 21 -2.65 -13.48 -3.61
C ILE A 21 -2.23 -12.10 -4.16
N ASP A 22 -2.83 -11.03 -3.62
CA ASP A 22 -2.72 -9.66 -4.12
C ASP A 22 -2.16 -8.68 -3.07
N GLU A 23 -1.80 -9.18 -1.89
CA GLU A 23 -1.41 -8.36 -0.74
C GLU A 23 -0.26 -8.99 0.05
N SER A 24 0.81 -8.20 0.21
CA SER A 24 1.98 -8.51 1.04
C SER A 24 2.29 -7.33 1.96
N PHE A 25 2.86 -7.65 3.12
CA PHE A 25 3.37 -6.69 4.10
C PHE A 25 4.89 -6.73 4.11
N LEU A 26 5.51 -5.57 4.03
CA LEU A 26 6.96 -5.38 4.07
C LEU A 26 7.29 -4.64 5.36
N ASP A 27 8.32 -5.10 6.07
CA ASP A 27 8.84 -4.38 7.22
C ASP A 27 9.81 -3.28 6.76
N LEU A 28 9.50 -2.05 7.15
CA LEU A 28 10.29 -0.84 6.88
C LEU A 28 10.81 -0.19 8.18
N THR A 29 10.90 -0.95 9.27
CA THR A 29 11.36 -0.46 10.58
C THR A 29 12.75 0.17 10.50
N ASP A 30 13.63 -0.41 9.69
CA ASP A 30 15.01 0.07 9.50
C ASP A 30 15.10 1.24 8.49
N VAL A 31 13.97 1.69 7.92
CA VAL A 31 13.91 2.81 6.97
C VAL A 31 13.52 4.09 7.71
N ARG A 32 14.36 5.12 7.59
CA ARG A 32 14.11 6.45 8.15
C ARG A 32 12.83 7.03 7.57
N GLN A 33 12.05 7.74 8.37
CA GLN A 33 10.75 8.30 7.96
C GLN A 33 10.85 9.15 6.68
N ALA A 34 11.87 9.98 6.56
CA ALA A 34 12.11 10.83 5.38
C ALA A 34 12.29 10.03 4.07
N ASP A 35 12.76 8.77 4.15
CA ASP A 35 13.05 7.93 2.99
C ASP A 35 11.88 7.00 2.62
N ARG A 36 10.88 6.86 3.49
CA ARG A 36 9.75 5.92 3.29
C ARG A 36 8.91 6.26 2.06
N MET A 37 8.55 7.52 1.89
CA MET A 37 7.75 7.99 0.76
C MET A 37 8.50 7.84 -0.58
N PRO A 38 9.77 8.27 -0.71
CA PRO A 38 10.59 7.97 -1.89
C PRO A 38 10.69 6.47 -2.19
N LEU A 39 11.01 5.65 -1.18
CA LEU A 39 11.14 4.20 -1.33
C LEU A 39 9.85 3.54 -1.81
N ALA A 40 8.71 3.95 -1.26
CA ALA A 40 7.40 3.47 -1.64
C ALA A 40 7.01 3.83 -3.09
N ARG A 41 7.33 5.06 -3.53
CA ARG A 41 7.09 5.49 -4.91
C ARG A 41 7.97 4.71 -5.89
N ASP A 42 9.23 4.51 -5.56
CA ASP A 42 10.17 3.74 -6.37
C ASP A 42 9.74 2.27 -6.49
N MET A 43 9.33 1.66 -5.38
CA MET A 43 8.78 0.30 -5.35
C MET A 43 7.53 0.18 -6.23
N ARG A 44 6.57 1.10 -6.08
CA ARG A 44 5.36 1.14 -6.89
C ARG A 44 5.67 1.22 -8.37
N ALA A 45 6.57 2.14 -8.75
CA ALA A 45 7.00 2.33 -10.14
C ALA A 45 7.71 1.09 -10.69
N THR A 46 8.58 0.46 -9.89
CA THR A 46 9.30 -0.76 -10.27
C THR A 46 8.35 -1.93 -10.49
N VAL A 47 7.42 -2.17 -9.57
CA VAL A 47 6.40 -3.22 -9.73
C VAL A 47 5.57 -2.97 -11.00
N GLN A 48 5.11 -1.74 -11.22
CA GLN A 48 4.35 -1.39 -12.43
C GLN A 48 5.17 -1.61 -13.70
N ALA A 49 6.44 -1.21 -13.72
CA ALA A 49 7.30 -1.34 -14.89
C ALA A 49 7.64 -2.81 -15.21
N TRP A 50 7.87 -3.64 -14.20
CA TRP A 50 8.42 -5.00 -14.40
C TRP A 50 7.35 -6.07 -14.53
N THR A 51 6.19 -5.83 -13.92
CA THR A 51 5.08 -6.79 -13.90
C THR A 51 3.86 -6.31 -14.69
N GLY A 52 3.77 -5.00 -15.00
CA GLY A 52 2.60 -4.39 -15.61
C GLY A 52 1.42 -4.21 -14.66
N ILE A 53 1.55 -4.59 -13.39
CA ILE A 53 0.45 -4.64 -12.43
C ILE A 53 0.30 -3.30 -11.70
N PRO A 54 -0.86 -2.63 -11.83
CA PRO A 54 -1.19 -1.45 -11.03
C PRO A 54 -1.25 -1.78 -9.55
N ASN A 55 -0.56 -0.97 -8.76
CA ASN A 55 -0.51 -1.11 -7.32
C ASN A 55 -0.60 0.26 -6.63
N CYS A 56 -0.90 0.21 -5.33
CA CYS A 56 -0.88 1.35 -4.42
C CYS A 56 -0.22 0.92 -3.12
N VAL A 57 0.46 1.85 -2.46
CA VAL A 57 1.25 1.62 -1.27
C VAL A 57 0.64 2.38 -0.10
N GLY A 58 0.33 1.67 0.97
CA GLY A 58 0.02 2.27 2.27
C GLY A 58 1.10 1.98 3.29
N ILE A 59 1.55 3.00 4.02
CA ILE A 59 2.53 2.88 5.10
C ILE A 59 1.85 3.27 6.42
N GLY A 60 2.01 2.47 7.46
CA GLY A 60 1.48 2.81 8.78
C GLY A 60 2.10 1.95 9.87
N PRO A 61 2.08 2.39 11.14
CA PRO A 61 2.80 1.73 12.25
C PRO A 61 2.18 0.41 12.72
N THR A 62 1.04 0.02 12.14
CA THR A 62 0.42 -1.30 12.28
C THR A 62 -0.08 -1.80 10.92
N LYS A 63 -0.28 -3.11 10.76
CA LYS A 63 -0.91 -3.68 9.54
C LYS A 63 -2.26 -3.04 9.23
N THR A 64 -3.05 -2.74 10.26
CA THR A 64 -4.36 -2.09 10.11
C THR A 64 -4.21 -0.67 9.57
N LEU A 65 -3.28 0.12 10.11
CA LEU A 65 -3.03 1.48 9.64
C LEU A 65 -2.39 1.50 8.26
N ALA A 66 -1.58 0.51 7.92
CA ALA A 66 -1.07 0.33 6.57
C ALA A 66 -2.17 0.03 5.55
N LYS A 67 -3.13 -0.83 5.93
CA LYS A 67 -4.33 -1.10 5.11
C LYS A 67 -5.15 0.16 4.91
N LEU A 68 -5.32 0.94 5.98
CA LEU A 68 -6.02 2.22 5.94
C LEU A 68 -5.31 3.21 5.01
N ALA A 69 -3.99 3.34 5.15
CA ALA A 69 -3.18 4.18 4.29
C ALA A 69 -3.33 3.78 2.81
N ASN A 70 -3.29 2.48 2.50
CA ASN A 70 -3.48 2.00 1.13
C ASN A 70 -4.89 2.26 0.60
N HIS A 71 -5.91 2.14 1.47
CA HIS A 71 -7.27 2.49 1.13
C HIS A 71 -7.38 3.97 0.74
N VAL A 72 -6.75 4.86 1.52
CA VAL A 72 -6.67 6.29 1.23
C VAL A 72 -5.90 6.55 -0.08
N ALA A 73 -4.74 5.90 -0.28
CA ALA A 73 -3.91 6.03 -1.47
C ALA A 73 -4.65 5.68 -2.78
N LYS A 74 -5.62 4.77 -2.71
CA LYS A 74 -6.46 4.38 -3.87
C LYS A 74 -7.56 5.37 -4.19
N LYS A 75 -8.08 6.04 -3.17
CA LYS A 75 -9.24 6.94 -3.29
C LYS A 75 -8.86 8.38 -3.62
N VAL A 76 -7.63 8.77 -3.31
CA VAL A 76 -7.15 10.15 -3.39
C VAL A 76 -6.10 10.23 -4.49
N PRO A 77 -6.46 10.64 -5.72
CA PRO A 77 -5.55 10.69 -6.86
C PRO A 77 -4.30 11.54 -6.62
N GLU A 78 -4.42 12.60 -5.81
CA GLU A 78 -3.34 13.52 -5.45
C GLU A 78 -2.20 12.85 -4.67
N LEU A 79 -2.45 11.68 -4.08
CA LEU A 79 -1.43 10.89 -3.39
C LEU A 79 -0.63 10.00 -4.34
N GLU A 80 -0.98 9.95 -5.63
CA GLU A 80 -0.28 9.20 -6.66
C GLU A 80 -0.10 7.71 -6.31
N GLY A 81 -1.05 7.15 -5.57
CA GLY A 81 -1.02 5.76 -5.13
C GLY A 81 -0.05 5.46 -3.98
N VAL A 82 0.43 6.46 -3.23
CA VAL A 82 1.24 6.26 -2.01
C VAL A 82 0.73 7.11 -0.85
N CYS A 83 0.45 6.51 0.30
CA CYS A 83 0.04 7.21 1.52
C CYS A 83 0.84 6.74 2.73
N ASP A 84 1.28 7.67 3.56
CA ASP A 84 2.00 7.41 4.81
C ASP A 84 1.24 7.98 6.02
N LEU A 85 0.75 7.09 6.87
CA LEU A 85 0.06 7.42 8.12
C LEU A 85 0.98 7.27 9.35
N THR A 86 2.30 7.20 9.15
CA THR A 86 3.30 7.32 10.23
C THR A 86 3.58 8.78 10.59
N ASP A 87 3.28 9.72 9.68
CA ASP A 87 3.26 11.15 9.97
C ASP A 87 1.99 11.50 10.79
N PRO A 88 2.13 12.02 12.03
CA PRO A 88 1.00 12.41 12.87
C PRO A 88 0.05 13.43 12.21
N VAL A 89 0.59 14.32 11.37
CA VAL A 89 -0.21 15.34 10.67
C VAL A 89 -1.12 14.67 9.63
N GLN A 90 -0.55 13.76 8.84
CA GLN A 90 -1.32 13.00 7.86
C GLN A 90 -2.30 12.05 8.52
N TYR A 91 -1.89 11.38 9.60
CA TYR A 91 -2.77 10.54 10.41
C TYR A 91 -4.01 11.30 10.84
N ALA A 92 -3.84 12.46 11.49
CA ALA A 92 -4.96 13.28 11.96
C ALA A 92 -5.84 13.78 10.79
N HIS A 93 -5.21 14.20 9.70
CA HIS A 93 -5.89 14.68 8.50
C HIS A 93 -6.84 13.62 7.92
N TRP A 94 -6.37 12.37 7.80
CA TRP A 94 -7.16 11.29 7.21
C TRP A 94 -8.15 10.68 8.21
N MET A 95 -7.79 10.56 9.48
CA MET A 95 -8.71 10.00 10.49
C MET A 95 -9.97 10.85 10.66
N ALA A 96 -9.90 12.16 10.44
CA ALA A 96 -11.05 13.05 10.48
C ALA A 96 -11.99 12.92 9.26
N ARG A 97 -11.55 12.25 8.19
CA ARG A 97 -12.26 12.16 6.90
C ARG A 97 -12.77 10.77 6.56
N ILE A 98 -12.31 9.75 7.27
CA ILE A 98 -12.68 8.36 7.02
C ILE A 98 -13.92 8.02 7.81
N GLU A 99 -14.96 7.55 7.13
CA GLU A 99 -16.17 7.10 7.81
C GLU A 99 -15.90 5.81 8.60
N PRO A 100 -16.43 5.66 9.84
CA PRO A 100 -16.18 4.48 10.67
C PRO A 100 -16.53 3.15 10.00
N GLY A 101 -17.52 3.12 9.11
CA GLY A 101 -17.92 1.92 8.36
C GLY A 101 -16.85 1.40 7.40
N GLU A 102 -16.01 2.29 6.85
CA GLU A 102 -14.96 1.94 5.90
C GLU A 102 -13.79 1.22 6.58
N ILE A 103 -13.56 1.56 7.85
CA ILE A 103 -12.55 0.95 8.72
C ILE A 103 -12.93 -0.51 9.01
N TRP A 104 -14.19 -0.79 9.33
CA TRP A 104 -14.61 -2.12 9.76
C TRP A 104 -14.91 -3.09 8.60
N GLY A 105 -15.37 -2.59 7.45
CA GLY A 105 -15.70 -3.43 6.29
C GLY A 105 -14.49 -3.90 5.48
N SER A 106 -13.41 -3.10 5.43
CA SER A 106 -12.27 -3.34 4.55
C SER A 106 -10.96 -3.72 5.25
N LEU A 107 -10.81 -3.47 6.56
CA LEU A 107 -9.53 -3.62 7.28
C LEU A 107 -9.43 -4.87 8.16
N ARG A 108 -10.19 -5.95 7.90
CA ARG A 108 -10.10 -7.16 8.72
C ARG A 108 -8.72 -7.82 8.57
N VAL A 109 -7.83 -7.54 9.52
CA VAL A 109 -6.52 -8.21 9.71
C VAL A 109 -6.68 -9.22 10.84
N ARG A 110 -6.25 -10.46 10.62
CA ARG A 110 -6.23 -11.50 11.67
C ARG A 110 -5.06 -11.21 12.61
N LEU A 111 -5.34 -10.86 13.87
CA LEU A 111 -4.32 -10.58 14.90
C LEU A 111 -3.72 -11.89 15.42
N GLY A 112 -2.75 -12.46 14.69
CA GLY A 112 -1.85 -13.50 15.22
C GLY A 112 -0.60 -12.84 15.81
N HIS A 113 -0.35 -13.03 17.11
CA HIS A 113 0.84 -12.62 17.89
C HIS A 113 1.48 -11.26 17.50
N LEU A 114 1.02 -10.16 18.12
CA LEU A 114 1.68 -8.85 18.02
C LEU A 114 2.62 -8.60 19.21
N SER A 115 3.92 -8.55 18.93
CA SER A 115 4.89 -7.76 19.70
C SER A 115 5.60 -6.82 18.74
N MET A 116 5.62 -5.53 19.09
CA MET A 116 6.48 -4.44 18.60
C MET A 116 6.42 -4.04 17.10
N ALA A 117 6.17 -2.75 16.88
CA ALA A 117 6.40 -1.97 15.65
C ALA A 117 6.15 -2.72 14.33
N VAL A 118 4.89 -2.96 13.98
CA VAL A 118 4.56 -3.51 12.66
C VAL A 118 4.31 -2.36 11.70
N LEU A 119 5.36 -1.77 11.12
CA LEU A 119 5.16 -0.85 10.00
C LEU A 119 4.63 -1.66 8.82
N GLY A 120 3.32 -1.71 8.65
CA GLY A 120 2.70 -2.47 7.59
C GLY A 120 2.85 -1.75 6.27
N PHE A 121 3.01 -2.54 5.22
CA PHE A 121 2.80 -2.13 3.85
C PHE A 121 1.62 -2.91 3.30
N VAL A 122 0.75 -2.29 2.49
CA VAL A 122 -0.37 -3.01 1.87
C VAL A 122 -0.42 -2.59 0.42
N ILE A 123 -0.12 -3.52 -0.47
CA ILE A 123 -0.56 -3.44 -1.86
C ILE A 123 -1.86 -4.25 -1.96
N ARG A 124 -2.89 -3.73 -2.65
CA ARG A 124 -3.91 -4.63 -3.23
C ARG A 124 -3.87 -4.44 -4.72
N VAL A 125 -3.61 -5.53 -5.43
CA VAL A 125 -3.76 -5.61 -6.88
C VAL A 125 -5.22 -5.39 -7.22
N ALA A 126 -5.52 -4.37 -8.01
CA ALA A 126 -6.85 -4.21 -8.58
C ALA A 126 -6.99 -5.20 -9.73
N ALA A 127 -7.71 -6.30 -9.51
CA ALA A 127 -8.17 -7.13 -10.62
C ALA A 127 -9.16 -6.31 -11.47
N GLY A 128 -8.65 -5.82 -12.61
CA GLY A 128 -9.38 -5.42 -13.81
C GLY A 128 -10.59 -4.48 -13.68
N THR A 129 -10.43 -3.24 -14.12
CA THR A 129 -11.45 -2.52 -14.92
C THR A 129 -10.78 -1.60 -15.95
N ARG A 130 -10.76 -2.00 -17.22
CA ARG A 130 -10.94 -1.06 -18.36
C ARG A 130 -12.46 -0.99 -18.60
N PRO A 131 -13.05 0.10 -19.15
CA PRO A 131 -12.45 1.06 -20.10
C PRO A 131 -12.81 2.54 -19.89
N LEU A 132 -12.06 3.47 -20.51
CA LEU A 132 -12.61 4.58 -21.34
C LEU A 132 -11.46 5.40 -21.95
N GLY A 133 -11.54 5.67 -23.27
CA GLY A 133 -10.74 6.71 -23.93
C GLY A 133 -9.97 6.29 -25.18
N MET A 134 -10.65 5.85 -26.24
CA MET A 134 -10.14 6.03 -27.62
C MET A 134 -10.52 7.44 -28.09
N PRO A 135 -9.63 8.19 -28.76
CA PRO A 135 -10.06 9.28 -29.63
C PRO A 135 -10.59 8.73 -30.96
N ALA A 136 -11.62 9.37 -31.49
CA ALA A 136 -12.17 9.10 -32.82
C ALA A 136 -11.26 9.71 -33.91
N SER A 137 -10.88 8.89 -34.89
CA SER A 137 -10.29 9.22 -36.20
C SER A 137 -10.01 7.87 -36.88
N GLU A 138 -10.51 7.49 -38.06
CA GLU A 138 -11.19 8.12 -39.19
C GLU A 138 -12.06 7.04 -39.86
#